data_AF-A0A7X6NLM0-F1
#
_entry.id   AF-A0A7X6NLM0-F1
#
_cell.length_a   1.000
_cell.length_b   1.000
_cell.length_c   1.000
_cell.angle_alpha   90.00
_cell.angle_beta   90.00
_cell.angle_gamma   90.00
#
_symmetry.space_group_name_H-M   'P 1'
#
loop_
_entity.id
_entity.type
_entity.pdbx_description
1 polymer ?
#
loop_
_entity_poly.entity_id
_entity_poly.type
_entity_poly.pdbx_seq_one_letter_code
_entity_poly.pdbx_strand_id
1 'polypeptide(L)' 'MAKKAVATLKDRTVGKGNVKCIRMVRSKRSGAYIFQEDIVPIEKENEFFASK' A
#
# COMPACT_ATOMS: atom_id res chain seq x y z
N MET A 1 -24.85 8.84 -38.41
CA MET A 1 -24.71 9.15 -36.97
C MET A 1 -23.43 8.52 -36.46
N ALA A 2 -22.34 9.29 -36.35
CA ALA A 2 -21.11 8.81 -35.75
C ALA A 2 -21.30 8.76 -34.23
N LYS A 3 -21.32 7.56 -33.66
CA LYS A 3 -21.42 7.35 -32.21
C LYS A 3 -20.12 7.90 -31.60
N LYS A 4 -20.18 9.10 -31.02
CA LYS A 4 -19.05 9.70 -30.31
C LYS A 4 -18.78 8.87 -29.06
N ALA A 5 -17.78 7.98 -29.13
CA ALA A 5 -17.27 7.31 -27.95
C ALA A 5 -16.48 8.33 -27.14
N VAL A 6 -17.06 8.81 -26.04
CA VAL A 6 -16.35 9.64 -25.07
C VAL A 6 -15.63 8.69 -24.11
N ALA A 7 -14.30 8.65 -24.18
CA ALA A 7 -13.49 7.89 -23.24
C ALA A 7 -13.57 8.56 -21.87
N THR A 8 -14.17 7.89 -20.90
CA THR A 8 -14.11 8.32 -19.49
C THR A 8 -12.72 8.00 -18.94
N LEU A 9 -12.11 8.95 -18.24
CA LEU A 9 -10.87 8.73 -17.51
C LEU A 9 -11.20 7.76 -16.37
N LYS A 10 -10.81 6.49 -16.46
CA LYS A 10 -10.85 5.60 -15.30
C LYS A 10 -9.85 6.14 -14.28
N ASP A 11 -10.32 6.50 -13.10
CA ASP A 11 -9.47 6.88 -11.97
C ASP A 11 -8.45 5.77 -11.74
N ARG A 12 -7.19 6.03 -12.14
CA ARG A 12 -6.07 5.09 -12.02
C ARG A 12 -5.77 4.71 -10.56
N THR A 13 -6.37 5.43 -9.62
CA THR A 13 -6.29 5.24 -8.17
C THR A 13 -7.23 4.17 -7.63
N VAL A 14 -8.28 3.78 -8.35
CA VAL A 14 -9.22 2.74 -7.90
C VAL A 14 -8.60 1.37 -8.21
N GLY A 15 -7.79 0.85 -7.28
CA GLY A 15 -7.34 -0.54 -7.26
C GLY A 15 -5.89 -0.82 -7.69
N LYS A 16 -5.06 0.20 -7.94
CA LYS A 16 -3.61 0.03 -8.20
C LYS A 16 -2.71 0.95 -7.38
N GLY A 17 -3.22 1.40 -6.22
CA GLY A 17 -2.43 2.19 -5.29
C GLY A 17 -1.48 1.30 -4.48
N ASN A 18 -0.27 1.78 -4.26
CA ASN A 18 0.60 1.26 -3.22
C ASN A 18 0.46 2.15 -1.98
N VAL A 19 0.44 1.53 -0.81
CA VAL A 19 0.43 2.20 0.49
C VAL A 19 1.78 1.99 1.15
N LYS A 20 2.26 3.04 1.83
CA LYS A 20 3.45 2.96 2.67
C LYS A 20 3.01 2.53 4.06
N CYS A 21 3.30 1.30 4.43
CA CYS A 21 3.02 0.77 5.76
C CYS A 21 4.23 0.99 6.66
N ILE A 22 3.98 1.49 7.87
CA ILE A 22 5.01 1.77 8.86
C ILE A 22 4.63 1.03 10.15
N ARG A 23 5.52 0.15 10.63
CA ARG A 23 5.33 -0.55 11.92
C ARG A 23 6.54 -0.38 12.82
N MET A 24 6.31 -0.48 14.13
CA MET A 24 7.36 -0.41 15.13
C MET A 24 7.81 -1.83 15.49
N VAL A 25 9.11 -2.13 15.35
CA VAL A 25 9.69 -3.43 15.69
C VAL A 25 10.81 -3.28 16.69
N ARG A 26 11.00 -4.27 17.55
CA ARG A 26 12.11 -4.27 18.51
C ARG A 26 13.38 -4.77 17.82
N SER A 27 14.42 -3.95 17.81
CA SER A 27 15.74 -4.31 17.29
C SER A 27 16.36 -5.43 18.13
N LYS A 28 16.73 -6.54 17.50
CA LYS A 28 17.41 -7.67 18.17
C LYS A 28 18.80 -7.30 18.69
N ARG A 29 19.43 -6.26 18.13
CA ARG A 29 20.79 -5.84 18.48
C ARG A 29 20.82 -4.93 19.71
N SER A 30 19.92 -3.95 19.78
CA SER A 30 19.95 -2.90 20.82
C SER A 30 18.76 -2.96 21.79
N GLY A 31 17.74 -3.77 21.50
CA GLY A 31 16.51 -3.83 22.27
C GLY A 31 15.62 -2.58 22.15
N ALA A 32 16.07 -1.55 21.42
CA ALA A 32 15.33 -0.34 21.11
C ALA A 32 14.28 -0.61 20.01
N TYR A 33 13.25 0.22 19.97
CA TYR A 33 12.26 0.17 18.90
C TYR A 33 12.74 0.95 17.68
N ILE A 34 12.55 0.35 16.51
CA ILE A 34 12.85 0.94 15.22
C ILE A 34 11.60 0.91 14.35
N PHE A 35 11.48 1.84 13.41
CA PHE A 35 10.42 1.81 12.41
C PHE A 35 10.86 0.96 11.23
N GLN A 36 10.02 -0.01 10.87
CA GLN A 36 10.12 -0.77 9.64
C GLN A 36 9.08 -0.23 8.67
N GLU A 37 9.54 0.25 7.51
CA GLU A 37 8.71 0.83 6.46
C GLU A 37 8.74 -0.08 5.22
N ASP A 38 7.59 -0.35 4.63
CA ASP A 38 7.50 -1.09 3.37
C ASP A 38 6.36 -0.55 2.50
N ILE A 39 6.53 -0.64 1.18
CA ILE A 39 5.54 -0.18 0.21
C ILE A 39 4.82 -1.40 -0.33
N VAL A 40 3.57 -1.59 0.08
CA VAL A 40 2.76 -2.75 -0.29
C VAL A 40 1.54 -2.32 -1.12
N PRO A 41 1.01 -3.19 -1.99
CA PRO A 41 -0.30 -2.97 -2.59
C PRO A 41 -1.36 -2.82 -1.50
N ILE A 42 -2.37 -1.96 -1.73
CA ILE A 42 -3.50 -1.75 -0.78
C ILE A 42 -4.12 -3.09 -0.32
N GLU A 43 -4.28 -4.05 -1.23
CA GLU A 43 -4.86 -5.36 -0.92
C GLU A 43 -4.08 -6.17 0.13
N LYS A 44 -2.77 -5.89 0.28
CA LYS A 44 -1.86 -6.61 1.18
C LYS A 44 -1.53 -5.84 2.47
N GLU A 45 -2.16 -4.69 2.70
CA GLU A 45 -1.92 -3.88 3.89
C GLU A 45 -2.24 -4.64 5.19
N ASN A 46 -3.33 -5.42 5.19
CA ASN A 46 -3.75 -6.21 6.34
C ASN A 46 -2.77 -7.36 6.64
N GLU A 47 -2.20 -7.98 5.61
CA GLU A 47 -1.20 -9.05 5.75
C GLU A 47 0.10 -8.50 6.37
N PHE A 48 0.52 -7.30 5.95
CA PHE A 48 1.70 -6.63 6.49
C PHE A 48 1.62 -6.45 8.01
N PHE A 49 0.48 -5.98 8.53
CA PHE A 49 0.28 -5.76 9.96
C PHE A 49 -0.09 -7.03 10.76
N ALA A 50 -0.60 -8.08 10.11
CA ALA A 50 -0.86 -9.36 10.76
C ALA A 50 0.44 -10.14 11.05
N SER A 51 1.51 -9.90 10.28
CA SER A 51 2.82 -10.49 10.54
C SER A 51 3.44 -9.91 11.83
N LYS A 52 3.73 -10.79 12.79
CA LYS A 52 4.22 -10.43 14.13
C LYS A 52 5.74 -10.22 14.12
#